data_AF-A0A6G3T3L9-F1
#
_entry.id   AF-A0A6G3T3L9-F1
#
_cell.length_a   1.000
_cell.length_b   1.000
_cell.length_c   1.000
_cell.angle_alpha   90.00
_cell.angle_beta   90.00
_cell.angle_gamma   90.00
#
_symmetry.space_group_name_H-M   'P 1'
#
loop_
_entity.id
_entity.type
_entity.pdbx_description
1 polymer ?
#
loop_
_entity_poly.entity_id
_entity_poly.type
_entity_poly.pdbx_seq_one_letter_code
_entity_poly.pdbx_strand_id
1 'polypeptide(L)'
;TRFVEVLRAASMPRAVRVGELPVAPVERALADAVAGTVDAACVRRLLTEAVRDGHCEPAAVVRELSEAKLLGRPAVVGAVDSLLAEGRAVAEARLYAMVREHGLPEPLWNVELRQPGGLPLGGVDAFWPDQAVAVELDARAPRYGAPGRRGRTEEPPRWSAPAAKREHLER
;
A
#
# COMPACT_ATOMS: atom_id res chain seq x y z
N THR A 1 -9.83 37.51 1.11
CA THR A 1 -9.32 36.36 0.34
C THR A 1 -7.85 36.19 0.64
N ARG A 2 -7.46 35.05 1.19
CA ARG A 2 -6.06 34.72 1.43
C ARG A 2 -5.59 33.91 0.24
N PHE A 3 -4.65 34.43 -0.54
CA PHE A 3 -4.12 33.74 -1.73
C PHE A 3 -2.95 32.80 -1.39
N VAL A 4 -2.39 32.91 -0.17
CA VAL A 4 -1.27 32.10 0.31
C VAL A 4 -1.42 31.83 1.82
N GLU A 5 -1.32 30.55 2.20
CA GLU A 5 -1.17 30.13 3.59
C GLU A 5 0.22 29.54 3.81
N VAL A 6 0.90 30.01 4.86
CA VAL A 6 2.24 29.53 5.23
C VAL A 6 2.09 28.54 6.38
N LEU A 7 2.44 27.28 6.12
CA LEU A 7 2.40 26.20 7.10
C LEU A 7 3.83 25.88 7.57
N ARG A 8 3.97 25.50 8.84
CA ARG A 8 5.25 25.00 9.36
C ARG A 8 5.38 23.53 9.03
N ALA A 9 6.48 23.15 8.36
CA ALA A 9 6.84 21.76 8.10
C ALA A 9 8.11 21.40 8.90
N ALA A 10 8.15 20.18 9.44
CA ALA A 10 9.32 19.68 10.18
C ALA A 10 10.52 19.40 9.26
N SER A 11 10.24 18.99 8.02
CA SER A 11 11.20 18.81 6.95
C SER A 11 10.58 19.33 5.65
N MET A 12 11.40 19.93 4.78
CA MET A 12 10.94 20.36 3.46
C MET A 12 10.81 19.15 2.53
N PRO A 13 9.67 18.96 1.85
CA PRO A 13 9.52 17.86 0.89
C PRO A 13 10.44 18.09 -0.31
N ARG A 14 10.91 16.99 -0.93
CA ARG A 14 11.67 17.08 -2.18
C ARG A 14 10.72 17.55 -3.29
N ALA A 15 10.97 18.75 -3.83
CA ALA A 15 10.10 19.31 -4.85
C ALA A 15 10.08 18.47 -6.15
N VAL A 16 8.90 18.39 -6.75
CA VAL A 16 8.66 17.89 -8.11
C VAL A 16 8.44 19.10 -9.01
N ARG A 17 8.89 19.04 -10.27
CA ARG A 17 8.70 20.14 -11.23
C ARG A 17 7.42 19.93 -12.03
N VAL A 18 6.54 20.93 -12.02
CA VAL A 18 5.41 21.03 -12.94
C VAL A 18 5.67 22.26 -13.81
N GLY A 19 6.16 22.03 -15.03
CA GLY A 19 6.78 23.07 -15.83
C GLY A 19 7.91 23.77 -15.06
N GLU A 20 7.84 25.09 -14.95
CA GLU A 20 8.84 25.89 -14.24
C GLU A 20 8.56 26.09 -12.74
N LEU A 21 7.50 25.46 -12.21
CA LEU A 21 7.10 25.62 -10.82
C LEU A 21 7.54 24.41 -9.98
N PRO A 22 8.29 24.60 -8.88
CA PRO A 22 8.53 23.54 -7.92
C PRO A 22 7.29 23.38 -7.04
N VAL A 23 6.73 22.17 -7.02
CA VAL A 23 5.56 21.80 -6.23
C VAL A 23 5.90 20.66 -5.28
N ALA A 24 5.09 20.47 -4.24
CA ALA A 24 5.20 19.31 -3.38
C ALA A 24 4.85 18.02 -4.16
N PRO A 25 5.44 16.87 -3.81
CA PRO A 25 4.97 15.57 -4.26
C PRO A 25 3.49 15.35 -3.91
N VAL A 26 2.80 14.49 -4.66
CA VAL A 26 1.36 14.24 -4.51
C VAL A 26 1.03 13.75 -3.10
N GLU A 27 1.81 12.80 -2.58
CA GLU A 27 1.64 12.25 -1.24
C GLU A 27 1.69 13.33 -0.14
N ARG A 28 2.56 14.34 -0.33
CA ARG A 28 2.68 15.46 0.59
C ARG A 28 1.52 16.42 0.45
N ALA A 29 1.15 16.75 -0.79
CA ALA A 29 0.00 17.61 -1.08
C ALA A 29 -1.31 17.03 -0.52
N LEU A 30 -1.47 15.69 -0.59
CA LEU A 30 -2.59 14.99 0.04
C LEU A 30 -2.59 15.14 1.56
N ALA A 31 -1.45 14.94 2.23
CA ALA A 31 -1.36 15.12 3.68
C ALA A 31 -1.69 16.56 4.11
N ASP A 32 -1.19 17.57 3.39
CA ASP A 32 -1.48 18.97 3.66
C ASP A 32 -2.98 19.30 3.42
N ALA A 33 -3.59 18.76 2.36
CA ALA A 33 -5.03 18.93 2.09
C ALA A 33 -5.91 18.23 3.15
N VAL A 34 -5.54 17.02 3.57
CA VAL A 34 -6.21 16.26 4.63
C VAL A 34 -6.10 16.97 5.98
N ALA A 35 -4.98 17.64 6.26
CA ALA A 35 -4.81 18.43 7.47
C ALA A 35 -5.86 19.56 7.58
N GLY A 36 -6.21 20.19 6.45
CA GLY A 36 -7.15 21.31 6.38
C GLY A 36 -8.64 20.94 6.30
N THR A 37 -8.99 19.67 6.11
CA THR A 37 -10.39 19.22 5.98
C THR A 37 -10.83 18.33 7.15
N VAL A 38 -12.11 18.39 7.48
CA VAL A 38 -12.76 17.50 8.49
C VAL A 38 -13.78 16.55 7.87
N ASP A 39 -14.07 16.70 6.56
CA ASP A 39 -15.04 15.85 5.86
C ASP A 39 -14.40 14.50 5.50
N ALA A 40 -14.82 13.45 6.20
CA ALA A 40 -14.34 12.08 6.01
C ALA A 40 -14.64 11.52 4.60
N ALA A 41 -15.75 11.93 3.96
CA ALA A 41 -16.07 11.47 2.61
C ALA A 41 -15.11 12.11 1.58
N CYS A 42 -14.79 13.39 1.77
CA CYS A 42 -13.78 14.08 0.96
C CYS A 42 -12.39 13.47 1.15
N VAL A 43 -11.95 13.24 2.39
CA VAL A 43 -10.67 12.58 2.70
C VAL A 43 -10.58 11.22 1.99
N ARG A 44 -11.59 10.37 2.14
CA ARG A 44 -11.60 9.06 1.49
C ARG A 44 -11.48 9.15 -0.04
N ARG A 45 -12.28 10.01 -0.68
CA ARG A 45 -12.23 10.19 -2.14
C ARG A 45 -10.85 10.66 -2.61
N LEU A 46 -10.32 11.72 -2.00
CA LEU A 46 -9.01 12.29 -2.37
C LEU A 46 -7.90 11.23 -2.30
N LEU A 47 -7.85 10.46 -1.21
CA LEU A 47 -6.82 9.44 -1.04
C LEU A 47 -7.00 8.30 -2.04
N THR A 48 -8.21 7.76 -2.18
CA THR A 48 -8.49 6.62 -3.07
C THR A 48 -8.27 6.97 -4.54
N GLU A 49 -8.74 8.13 -5.01
CA GLU A 49 -8.62 8.54 -6.41
C GLU A 49 -7.16 8.79 -6.80
N ALA A 50 -6.37 9.42 -5.92
CA ALA A 50 -4.96 9.67 -6.19
C ALA A 50 -4.15 8.37 -6.41
N VAL A 51 -4.47 7.29 -5.71
CA VAL A 51 -3.84 5.98 -5.93
C VAL A 51 -4.41 5.28 -7.15
N ARG A 52 -5.74 5.25 -7.30
CA ARG A 52 -6.41 4.60 -8.43
C ARG A 52 -5.91 5.13 -9.77
N ASP A 53 -5.78 6.45 -9.87
CA ASP A 53 -5.34 7.14 -11.09
C ASP A 53 -3.80 7.13 -11.24
N GLY A 54 -3.08 6.48 -10.33
CA GLY A 54 -1.64 6.26 -10.41
C GLY A 54 -0.78 7.49 -10.10
N HIS A 55 -1.32 8.47 -9.36
CA HIS A 55 -0.57 9.70 -9.02
C HIS A 55 0.41 9.51 -7.86
N CYS A 56 0.21 8.51 -7.01
CA CYS A 56 1.12 8.18 -5.91
C CYS A 56 0.92 6.72 -5.45
N GLU A 57 1.92 6.19 -4.74
CA GLU A 57 1.83 4.88 -4.08
C GLU A 57 1.17 4.99 -2.69
N PRO A 58 0.29 4.04 -2.30
CA PRO A 58 -0.40 4.06 -1.00
C PRO A 58 0.55 4.23 0.20
N ALA A 59 1.68 3.51 0.20
CA ALA A 59 2.64 3.54 1.29
C ALA A 59 3.30 4.92 1.45
N ALA A 60 3.51 5.66 0.36
CA ALA A 60 4.07 7.01 0.41
C ALA A 60 3.09 7.99 1.08
N VAL A 61 1.80 7.88 0.77
CA VAL A 61 0.73 8.68 1.40
C VAL A 61 0.62 8.36 2.89
N VAL A 62 0.59 7.07 3.24
CA VAL A 62 0.58 6.58 4.63
C VAL A 62 1.76 7.15 5.44
N ARG A 63 2.96 7.20 4.84
CA ARG A 63 4.15 7.81 5.46
C ARG A 63 3.94 9.32 5.72
N GLU A 64 3.49 10.09 4.74
CA GLU A 64 3.25 11.53 4.90
C GLU A 64 2.16 11.82 5.95
N LEU A 65 1.05 11.05 5.96
CA LEU A 65 0.01 11.15 6.98
C LEU A 65 0.55 10.84 8.39
N SER A 66 1.51 9.92 8.50
CA SER A 66 2.21 9.62 9.75
C SER A 66 3.08 10.77 10.22
N GLU A 67 3.89 11.32 9.33
CA GLU A 67 4.78 12.45 9.62
C GLU A 67 3.97 13.69 10.04
N ALA A 68 2.80 13.90 9.42
CA ALA A 68 1.84 14.94 9.78
C ALA A 68 0.99 14.63 11.03
N LYS A 69 1.15 13.46 11.65
CA LYS A 69 0.37 12.99 12.83
C LYS A 69 -1.14 12.97 12.60
N LEU A 70 -1.58 12.65 11.38
CA LEU A 70 -2.99 12.69 10.98
C LEU A 70 -3.72 11.36 11.13
N LEU A 71 -3.01 10.25 11.30
CA LEU A 71 -3.57 8.89 11.29
C LEU A 71 -4.54 8.60 12.44
N GLY A 72 -4.37 9.28 13.57
CA GLY A 72 -5.30 9.16 14.70
C GLY A 72 -6.63 9.90 14.48
N ARG A 73 -6.77 10.67 13.40
CA ARG A 73 -8.01 11.42 13.14
C ARG A 73 -9.11 10.47 12.64
N PRO A 74 -10.34 10.53 13.18
CA PRO A 74 -11.43 9.64 12.76
C PRO A 74 -11.70 9.63 11.25
N ALA A 75 -11.59 10.79 10.60
CA ALA A 75 -11.78 10.92 9.15
C ALA A 75 -10.69 10.23 8.31
N VAL A 76 -9.51 9.96 8.89
CA VAL A 76 -8.34 9.40 8.19
C VAL A 76 -8.27 7.88 8.35
N VAL A 77 -8.61 7.34 9.52
CA VAL A 77 -8.51 5.89 9.81
C VAL A 77 -9.21 5.04 8.73
N GLY A 78 -10.51 5.25 8.51
CA GLY A 78 -11.26 4.46 7.50
C GLY A 78 -10.86 4.76 6.05
N ALA A 79 -10.27 5.93 5.80
CA ALA A 79 -9.78 6.29 4.48
C ALA A 79 -8.44 5.60 4.16
N VAL A 80 -7.58 5.37 5.16
CA VAL A 80 -6.33 4.61 5.00
C VAL A 80 -6.63 3.15 4.64
N ASP A 81 -7.62 2.52 5.27
CA ASP A 81 -8.00 1.15 4.91
C ASP A 81 -8.48 1.07 3.45
N SER A 82 -9.30 2.04 3.04
CA SER A 82 -9.79 2.15 1.65
C SER A 82 -8.65 2.38 0.66
N LEU A 83 -7.68 3.22 1.03
CA LEU A 83 -6.49 3.53 0.24
C LEU A 83 -5.62 2.28 0.01
N LEU A 84 -5.36 1.50 1.06
CA LEU A 84 -4.55 0.28 0.97
C LEU A 84 -5.25 -0.80 0.15
N ALA A 85 -6.56 -0.96 0.32
CA ALA A 85 -7.36 -1.88 -0.50
C ALA A 85 -7.33 -1.49 -1.99
N GLU A 86 -7.43 -0.20 -2.31
CA GLU A 86 -7.32 0.28 -3.69
C GLU A 86 -5.92 0.00 -4.27
N GLY A 87 -4.87 0.28 -3.50
CA GLY A 87 -3.49 -0.03 -3.91
C GLY A 87 -3.28 -1.51 -4.22
N ARG A 88 -3.85 -2.39 -3.39
CA ARG A 88 -3.83 -3.84 -3.63
C ARG A 88 -4.53 -4.20 -4.94
N ALA A 89 -5.72 -3.65 -5.19
CA ALA A 89 -6.49 -3.93 -6.41
C ALA A 89 -5.74 -3.46 -7.68
N VAL A 90 -5.10 -2.29 -7.63
CA VAL A 90 -4.27 -1.77 -8.74
C VAL A 90 -3.07 -2.68 -8.98
N ALA A 91 -2.39 -3.13 -7.92
CA ALA A 91 -1.25 -4.04 -8.02
C ALA A 91 -1.64 -5.41 -8.63
N GLU A 92 -2.78 -5.96 -8.22
CA GLU A 92 -3.33 -7.20 -8.78
C GLU A 92 -3.68 -7.04 -10.26
N ALA A 93 -4.36 -5.94 -10.63
CA ALA A 93 -4.68 -5.66 -12.02
C ALA A 93 -3.42 -5.56 -12.90
N ARG A 94 -2.37 -4.89 -12.39
CA ARG A 94 -1.06 -4.81 -13.07
C ARG A 94 -0.41 -6.19 -13.21
N LEU A 95 -0.48 -7.03 -12.19
CA LEU A 95 0.05 -8.39 -12.24
C LEU A 95 -0.68 -9.23 -13.31
N TYR A 96 -2.01 -9.18 -13.35
CA TYR A 96 -2.79 -9.86 -14.38
C TYR A 96 -2.48 -9.35 -15.80
N ALA A 97 -2.39 -8.03 -15.97
CA ALA A 97 -2.04 -7.42 -17.25
C ALA A 97 -0.63 -7.86 -17.70
N MET A 98 0.35 -7.83 -16.79
CA MET A 98 1.72 -8.28 -17.07
C MET A 98 1.74 -9.70 -17.63
N VAL A 99 1.07 -10.66 -16.97
CA VAL A 99 1.04 -12.05 -17.43
C VAL A 99 0.42 -12.18 -18.82
N ARG A 100 -0.74 -11.55 -19.03
CA ARG A 100 -1.50 -11.66 -20.28
C ARG A 100 -0.84 -10.94 -21.45
N GLU A 101 -0.29 -9.75 -21.23
CA GLU A 101 0.21 -8.88 -22.29
C GLU A 101 1.65 -9.22 -22.69
N HIS A 102 2.43 -9.81 -21.79
CA HIS A 102 3.84 -10.14 -22.03
C HIS A 102 4.06 -11.63 -22.34
N GLY A 103 2.99 -12.41 -22.54
CA GLY A 103 3.07 -13.81 -22.95
C GLY A 103 3.75 -14.72 -21.93
N LEU A 104 3.66 -14.39 -20.64
CA LEU A 104 4.19 -15.24 -19.59
C LEU A 104 3.36 -16.54 -19.51
N PRO A 105 3.95 -17.68 -19.10
CA PRO A 105 3.17 -18.88 -18.83
C PRO A 105 2.08 -18.60 -17.78
N GLU A 106 1.00 -19.37 -17.78
CA GLU A 106 -0.05 -19.23 -16.78
C GLU A 106 0.49 -19.64 -15.39
N PRO A 107 0.49 -18.74 -14.39
CA PRO A 107 0.89 -19.10 -13.04
C PRO A 107 -0.25 -19.80 -12.29
N LEU A 108 0.10 -20.41 -11.16
CA LEU A 108 -0.87 -20.74 -10.13
C LEU A 108 -1.17 -19.49 -9.31
N TRP A 109 -2.43 -19.05 -9.34
CA TRP A 109 -2.88 -17.84 -8.65
C TRP A 109 -3.26 -18.12 -7.19
N ASN A 110 -2.89 -17.21 -6.28
CA ASN A 110 -3.34 -17.21 -4.88
C ASN A 110 -3.11 -18.55 -4.14
N VAL A 111 -1.95 -19.18 -4.33
CA VAL A 111 -1.61 -20.48 -3.74
C VAL A 111 -0.84 -20.34 -2.43
N GLU A 112 -1.02 -21.31 -1.52
CA GLU A 112 -0.12 -21.50 -0.38
C GLU A 112 0.98 -22.49 -0.74
N LEU A 113 2.23 -22.07 -0.64
CA LEU A 113 3.39 -22.92 -0.89
C LEU A 113 3.74 -23.73 0.37
N ARG A 114 4.09 -24.99 0.18
CA ARG A 114 4.50 -25.92 1.24
C ARG A 114 5.81 -26.62 0.87
N GLN A 115 6.63 -26.91 1.87
CA GLN A 115 7.78 -27.78 1.71
C GLN A 115 7.32 -29.24 1.58
N PRO A 116 8.17 -30.11 1.01
CA PRO A 116 8.01 -31.55 1.13
C PRO A 116 7.85 -31.93 2.62
N GLY A 117 6.79 -32.67 2.95
CA GLY A 117 6.40 -32.95 4.35
C GLY A 117 5.37 -31.97 4.93
N GLY A 118 4.86 -31.03 4.14
CA GLY A 118 3.67 -30.23 4.43
C GLY A 118 3.90 -28.94 5.23
N LEU A 119 5.16 -28.58 5.54
CA LEU A 119 5.44 -27.34 6.27
C LEU A 119 5.11 -26.11 5.40
N PRO A 120 4.22 -25.19 5.82
CA PRO A 120 3.86 -24.04 5.00
C PRO A 120 4.99 -23.02 4.94
N LEU A 121 5.28 -22.56 3.72
CA LEU A 121 6.23 -21.49 3.39
C LEU A 121 5.55 -20.12 3.34
N GLY A 122 4.27 -20.08 2.96
CA GLY A 122 3.48 -18.85 2.88
C GLY A 122 2.59 -18.80 1.65
N GLY A 123 1.66 -17.84 1.64
CA GLY A 123 0.80 -17.58 0.49
C GLY A 123 1.45 -16.62 -0.49
N VAL A 124 1.27 -16.89 -1.79
CA VAL A 124 1.79 -16.07 -2.89
C VAL A 124 0.66 -15.75 -3.85
N ASP A 125 0.74 -14.61 -4.51
CA ASP A 125 -0.30 -14.13 -5.42
C ASP A 125 -0.20 -14.79 -6.80
N ALA A 126 1.03 -15.07 -7.24
CA ALA A 126 1.31 -15.87 -8.43
C ALA A 126 2.54 -16.77 -8.20
N PHE A 127 2.49 -18.00 -8.72
CA PHE A 127 3.60 -18.93 -8.68
C PHE A 127 3.80 -19.63 -10.03
N TRP A 128 5.00 -19.58 -10.59
CA TRP A 128 5.43 -20.29 -11.79
C TRP A 128 6.24 -21.52 -11.42
N PRO A 129 5.65 -22.72 -11.43
CA PRO A 129 6.28 -23.90 -10.83
C PRO A 129 7.48 -24.43 -11.61
N ASP A 130 7.53 -24.18 -12.93
CA ASP A 130 8.61 -24.64 -13.80
C ASP A 130 9.85 -23.75 -13.70
N GLN A 131 9.65 -22.47 -13.34
CA GLN A 131 10.72 -21.49 -13.14
C GLN A 131 11.05 -21.29 -11.64
N ALA A 132 10.25 -21.85 -10.74
CA ALA A 132 10.32 -21.64 -9.30
C ALA A 132 10.26 -20.14 -8.90
N VAL A 133 9.47 -19.34 -9.61
CA VAL A 133 9.27 -17.91 -9.34
C VAL A 133 7.95 -17.69 -8.62
N ALA A 134 7.98 -16.97 -7.50
CA ALA A 134 6.80 -16.56 -6.76
C ALA A 134 6.71 -15.02 -6.67
N VAL A 135 5.49 -14.49 -6.75
CA VAL A 135 5.19 -13.07 -6.57
C VAL A 135 4.25 -12.90 -5.39
N GLU A 136 4.62 -12.00 -4.48
CA GLU A 136 3.76 -11.49 -3.41
C GLU A 136 3.62 -9.98 -3.60
N LEU A 137 2.39 -9.49 -3.73
CA LEU A 137 2.07 -8.08 -3.76
C LEU A 137 1.96 -7.57 -2.33
N ASP A 138 3.02 -6.91 -1.86
CA ASP A 138 3.07 -6.32 -0.53
C ASP A 138 2.24 -5.04 -0.48
N ALA A 139 0.92 -5.16 -0.36
CA ALA A 139 0.01 -4.03 -0.18
C ALA A 139 -0.06 -3.55 1.29
N ARG A 140 0.91 -3.95 2.12
CA ARG A 140 0.93 -3.58 3.54
C ARG A 140 1.40 -2.14 3.69
N ALA A 141 0.70 -1.37 4.52
CA ALA A 141 1.34 -0.20 5.15
C ALA A 141 2.51 -0.70 6.03
N PRO A 142 3.65 0.00 6.07
CA PRO A 142 4.66 -0.24 7.09
C PRO A 142 3.95 -0.24 8.45
N ARG A 143 4.07 -1.34 9.20
CA ARG A 143 3.34 -1.51 10.47
C ARG A 143 3.50 -0.23 11.30
N TYR A 144 2.39 0.42 11.65
CA TYR A 144 2.38 1.49 12.64
C TYR A 144 2.78 0.91 13.98
N GLY A 145 4.08 0.87 14.23
CA GLY A 145 4.63 0.43 15.50
C GLY A 145 4.33 1.47 16.57
N ALA A 146 3.46 1.11 17.51
CA ALA A 146 3.49 1.72 18.83
C ALA A 146 4.94 1.66 19.37
N PRO A 147 5.50 2.76 19.89
CA PRO A 147 6.86 2.74 20.43
C PRO A 147 6.83 1.99 21.76
N GLY A 148 7.23 0.72 21.77
CA GLY A 148 7.44 0.01 23.03
C GLY A 148 7.32 -1.52 23.00
N ARG A 149 8.30 -2.20 22.40
CA ARG A 149 8.93 -3.40 23.02
C ARG A 149 10.14 -3.82 22.17
N ARG A 150 11.33 -3.35 22.58
CA ARG A 150 12.56 -4.08 22.28
C ARG A 150 12.53 -5.36 23.13
N GLY A 151 12.78 -6.50 22.50
CA GLY A 151 13.05 -7.75 23.21
C GLY A 151 11.94 -8.79 23.12
N ARG A 152 11.72 -9.33 21.92
CA ARG A 152 11.42 -10.74 21.71
C ARG A 152 11.70 -11.07 20.25
N THR A 153 12.57 -12.04 20.00
CA THR A 153 12.62 -12.75 18.71
C THR A 153 11.29 -13.48 18.59
N GLU A 154 10.27 -12.77 18.13
CA GLU A 154 9.00 -13.38 17.76
C GLU A 154 9.21 -13.94 16.36
N GLU A 155 9.07 -15.27 16.25
CA GLU A 155 8.88 -15.95 14.97
C GLU A 155 7.92 -15.13 14.11
N PRO A 156 8.18 -14.98 12.79
CA PRO A 156 7.29 -14.22 11.93
C PRO A 156 5.88 -14.81 12.11
N PRO A 157 4.89 -14.01 12.56
CA PRO A 157 3.56 -14.53 12.80
C PRO A 157 3.03 -15.07 11.48
N ARG A 158 2.72 -16.38 11.45
CA ARG A 158 1.94 -16.99 10.39
C ARG A 158 0.59 -16.29 10.37
N TRP A 159 0.39 -15.41 9.40
CA TRP A 159 -0.80 -14.56 9.34
C TRP A 159 -1.79 -15.09 8.29
N SER A 160 -3.03 -15.23 8.74
CA SER A 160 -4.24 -15.47 7.94
C SER A 160 -4.74 -14.15 7.32
N ALA A 161 -4.48 -13.95 6.02
CA ALA A 161 -5.04 -12.87 5.20
C ALA A 161 -6.49 -13.20 4.74
N PRO A 162 -7.30 -12.22 4.29
CA PRO A 162 -8.74 -12.42 4.05
C PRO A 162 -8.98 -13.52 3.02
N ALA A 163 -10.01 -14.33 3.29
CA ALA A 163 -10.35 -15.55 2.58
C ALA A 163 -10.80 -15.31 1.12
N ALA A 164 -9.87 -15.05 0.22
CA ALA A 164 -9.99 -15.58 -1.13
C ALA A 164 -9.68 -17.07 -1.06
N LYS A 165 -10.55 -17.91 -1.63
CA LYS A 165 -10.44 -19.37 -1.62
C LYS A 165 -9.09 -19.77 -2.23
N ARG A 166 -8.14 -20.26 -1.42
CA ARG A 166 -6.80 -20.66 -1.85
C ARG A 166 -6.78 -22.14 -2.20
N GLU A 167 -6.20 -22.48 -3.34
CA GLU A 167 -5.93 -23.86 -3.72
C GLU A 167 -4.56 -24.27 -3.15
N HIS A 168 -4.49 -25.46 -2.55
CA HIS A 168 -3.26 -25.98 -1.94
C HIS A 168 -2.46 -26.79 -2.96
N LEU A 169 -1.17 -26.51 -3.10
CA LEU A 169 -0.24 -27.31 -3.90
C LEU A 169 0.82 -27.94 -3.00
N GLU A 170 0.91 -29.27 -3.03
CA GLU A 170 1.98 -30.05 -2.41
C GLU A 170 2.93 -30.53 -3.53
N ARG A 171 4.24 -30.35 -3.34
CA ARG A 171 5.29 -30.98 -4.15
C ARG A 171 6.28 -31.68 -3.24
#